data_AF-A0A1I8A9N9-F1
#
_entry.id   AF-A0A1I8A9N9-F1
#
_cell.length_a   1.000
_cell.length_b   1.000
_cell.length_c   1.000
_cell.angle_alpha   90.00
_cell.angle_beta   90.00
_cell.angle_gamma   90.00
#
_symmetry.space_group_name_H-M   'P 1'
#
loop_
_entity.id
_entity.type
_entity.pdbx_description
1 polymer ?
#
loop_
_entity_poly.entity_id
_entity_poly.type
_entity_poly.pdbx_seq_one_letter_code
_entity_poly.pdbx_strand_id
1 'polypeptide(L)'
;MNYKTVVCPFVDVVDCDTFEYRAQDEGARGSFDWEFNYKRLPLTDEDRKNPTKPFKSPVMAGGYFAISRKWFWELGGYDEGLDIWGGEQYELSFKLWQCGGEMVDAPCSRVGHIYRCKYIPFPNPGIGDFISRNYKRVAEVWMDEYKEHLYKRRTAMRDASTGIGDFISRNYKRVAEVWMDEYKEHL
;
A
#
# COMPACT_ATOMS: atom_id res chain seq x y z
N MET A 1 -10.79 5.14 -20.14
CA MET A 1 -10.29 4.74 -18.80
C MET A 1 -11.07 5.52 -17.75
N ASN A 2 -11.42 4.86 -16.64
CA ASN A 2 -12.07 5.50 -15.50
C ASN A 2 -11.03 6.37 -14.75
N TYR A 3 -11.33 7.64 -14.50
CA TYR A 3 -10.38 8.55 -13.83
C TYR A 3 -10.14 8.20 -12.34
N LYS A 4 -10.97 7.32 -11.78
CA LYS A 4 -10.85 6.78 -10.43
C LYS A 4 -9.99 5.51 -10.34
N THR A 5 -9.43 5.04 -11.46
CA THR A 5 -8.51 3.92 -11.51
C THR A 5 -7.09 4.40 -11.22
N VAL A 6 -6.40 3.72 -10.32
CA VAL A 6 -4.95 3.84 -10.11
C VAL A 6 -4.25 2.67 -10.75
N VAL A 7 -3.16 2.95 -11.44
CA VAL A 7 -2.40 1.94 -12.18
C VAL A 7 -0.98 1.87 -11.64
N CYS A 8 -0.54 0.70 -11.22
CA CYS A 8 0.86 0.45 -10.85
C CYS A 8 1.58 -0.31 -11.98
N PRO A 9 2.85 0.02 -12.28
CA PRO A 9 3.66 -0.77 -13.20
C PRO A 9 4.18 -2.03 -12.51
N PHE A 10 4.66 -2.99 -13.30
CA PHE A 10 5.59 -3.99 -12.77
C PHE A 10 6.92 -3.31 -12.46
N VAL A 11 7.46 -3.64 -11.29
CA VAL A 11 8.75 -3.13 -10.84
C VAL A 11 9.81 -4.18 -11.10
N ASP A 12 10.74 -3.83 -11.96
CA ASP A 12 11.87 -4.66 -12.33
C ASP A 12 13.11 -4.29 -11.54
N VAL A 13 14.08 -5.19 -11.50
CA VAL A 13 15.30 -5.01 -10.73
C VAL A 13 16.36 -4.40 -11.65
N VAL A 14 16.91 -3.27 -11.22
CA VAL A 14 18.22 -2.80 -11.68
C VAL A 14 19.22 -3.16 -10.60
N ASP A 15 20.22 -3.94 -10.96
CA ASP A 15 21.27 -4.34 -10.01
C ASP A 15 22.04 -3.10 -9.52
N CYS A 16 22.31 -3.03 -8.21
CA CYS A 16 22.93 -1.86 -7.59
C CYS A 16 24.44 -1.78 -7.75
N ASP A 17 25.10 -2.89 -8.07
CA ASP A 17 26.53 -2.94 -8.32
C ASP A 17 26.83 -2.89 -9.82
N THR A 18 26.09 -3.65 -10.64
CA THR A 18 26.33 -3.77 -12.09
C THR A 18 25.44 -2.89 -12.96
N PHE A 19 24.34 -2.34 -12.42
CA PHE A 19 23.30 -1.62 -13.17
C PHE A 19 22.61 -2.45 -14.26
N GLU A 20 22.75 -3.77 -14.22
CA GLU A 20 22.04 -4.67 -15.13
C GLU A 20 20.54 -4.65 -14.84
N TYR A 21 19.73 -4.52 -15.90
CA TYR A 21 18.28 -4.57 -15.82
C TYR A 21 17.80 -6.01 -16.00
N ARG A 22 16.94 -6.49 -15.09
CA ARG A 22 16.27 -7.77 -15.21
C ARG A 22 14.82 -7.70 -14.75
N ALA A 23 13.96 -8.46 -15.43
CA ALA A 23 12.59 -8.66 -14.99
C ALA A 23 12.58 -9.26 -13.58
N GLN A 24 11.76 -8.70 -12.67
CA GLN A 24 11.62 -9.30 -11.34
C GLN A 24 10.80 -10.59 -11.42
N ASP A 25 9.66 -10.52 -12.11
CA ASP A 25 8.72 -11.63 -12.35
C ASP A 25 7.63 -11.22 -13.37
N GLU A 26 6.64 -12.11 -13.53
CA GLU A 26 5.45 -11.93 -14.38
C GLU A 26 4.22 -11.43 -13.61
N GLY A 27 4.43 -10.79 -12.46
CA GLY A 27 3.38 -10.17 -11.66
C GLY A 27 2.95 -10.98 -10.45
N ALA A 28 2.48 -10.25 -9.44
CA ALA A 28 1.85 -10.78 -8.24
C ALA A 28 0.90 -9.72 -7.69
N ARG A 29 -0.16 -10.13 -7.00
CA ARG A 29 -1.10 -9.20 -6.37
C ARG A 29 -0.54 -8.75 -5.03
N GLY A 30 -0.43 -7.44 -4.80
CA GLY A 30 0.11 -6.93 -3.54
C GLY A 30 -0.88 -7.06 -2.39
N SER A 31 -0.36 -7.38 -1.21
CA SER A 31 -1.13 -7.57 0.02
C SER A 31 -0.28 -7.21 1.25
N PHE A 32 -0.76 -7.53 2.44
CA PHE A 32 -0.09 -7.28 3.71
C PHE A 32 -0.46 -8.35 4.73
N ASP A 33 0.48 -8.69 5.62
CA ASP A 33 0.15 -9.46 6.82
C ASP A 33 -0.38 -8.55 7.93
N TRP A 34 -0.91 -9.15 8.99
CA TRP A 34 -1.41 -8.43 10.16
C TRP A 34 -0.32 -7.71 10.98
N GLU A 35 0.91 -7.62 10.51
CA GLU A 35 1.96 -6.75 11.05
C GLU A 35 2.27 -5.57 10.13
N PHE A 36 1.46 -5.36 9.07
CA PHE A 36 1.70 -4.37 8.03
C PHE A 36 3.07 -4.58 7.34
N ASN A 37 3.48 -5.83 7.14
CA ASN A 37 4.55 -6.14 6.20
C ASN A 37 3.94 -6.42 4.83
N TYR A 38 4.51 -5.83 3.78
CA TYR A 38 4.05 -6.06 2.41
C TYR A 38 4.25 -7.52 2.01
N LYS A 39 3.22 -8.10 1.40
CA LYS A 39 3.22 -9.48 0.87
C LYS A 39 2.84 -9.46 -0.60
N ARG A 40 3.24 -10.52 -1.29
CA ARG A 40 2.89 -10.75 -2.69
C ARG A 40 2.15 -12.06 -2.81
N LEU A 41 0.93 -11.98 -3.31
CA LEU A 41 0.05 -13.10 -3.51
C LEU A 41 0.13 -13.57 -4.97
N PRO A 42 -0.08 -14.86 -5.22
CA PRO A 42 -0.17 -15.35 -6.58
C PRO A 42 -1.30 -14.65 -7.35
N LEU A 43 -1.07 -14.46 -8.66
CA LEU A 43 -2.12 -14.11 -9.60
C LEU A 43 -3.23 -15.18 -9.58
N THR A 44 -4.46 -14.75 -9.79
CA THR A 44 -5.60 -15.66 -9.96
C THR A 44 -5.44 -16.47 -11.25
N ASP A 45 -6.17 -17.58 -11.37
CA ASP A 45 -6.15 -18.39 -12.60
C ASP A 45 -6.64 -17.60 -13.82
N GLU A 46 -7.54 -16.63 -13.62
CA GLU A 46 -8.04 -15.75 -14.69
C GLU A 46 -6.97 -14.78 -15.17
N ASP A 47 -6.25 -14.15 -14.23
CA ASP A 47 -5.17 -13.20 -14.53
C ASP A 47 -4.00 -13.92 -15.22
N ARG A 48 -3.67 -15.16 -14.78
CA ARG A 48 -2.65 -15.99 -15.43
C ARG A 48 -2.98 -16.35 -16.86
N LYS A 49 -4.27 -16.54 -17.20
CA LYS A 49 -4.71 -16.79 -18.58
C LYS A 49 -4.59 -15.55 -19.46
N ASN A 50 -4.53 -14.36 -18.87
CA ASN A 50 -4.44 -13.08 -19.60
C ASN A 50 -3.25 -12.24 -19.10
N PRO A 51 -2.00 -12.71 -19.26
CA PRO A 51 -0.83 -12.15 -18.58
C PRO A 51 -0.48 -10.71 -18.99
N THR A 52 -1.08 -10.17 -20.04
CA THR A 52 -0.87 -8.79 -20.52
C THR A 52 -1.98 -7.83 -20.11
N LYS A 53 -3.11 -8.34 -19.61
CA LYS A 53 -4.23 -7.49 -19.18
C LYS A 53 -3.96 -6.96 -17.77
N PRO A 54 -4.30 -5.69 -17.47
CA PRO A 54 -4.27 -5.21 -16.10
C PRO A 54 -5.17 -6.04 -15.19
N PHE A 55 -4.70 -6.33 -13.99
CA PHE A 55 -5.44 -7.11 -12.98
C PHE A 55 -5.54 -6.33 -11.66
N LYS A 56 -6.57 -6.63 -10.87
CA LYS A 56 -6.82 -5.94 -9.60
C LYS A 56 -5.79 -6.33 -8.55
N SER A 57 -5.21 -5.31 -7.91
CA SER A 57 -4.23 -5.48 -6.83
C SER A 57 -4.80 -4.89 -5.54
N PRO A 58 -4.85 -5.64 -4.43
CA PRO A 58 -5.38 -5.12 -3.16
C PRO A 58 -4.55 -3.97 -2.57
N VAL A 59 -3.22 -4.12 -2.59
CA VAL A 59 -2.27 -3.15 -2.01
C VAL A 59 -1.11 -2.87 -2.96
N MET A 60 -0.82 -1.59 -3.23
CA MET A 60 0.36 -1.21 -4.00
C MET A 60 1.64 -1.33 -3.19
N ALA A 61 2.79 -1.51 -3.86
CA ALA A 61 4.08 -1.35 -3.20
C ALA A 61 4.35 0.10 -2.73
N GLY A 62 3.72 1.09 -3.38
CA GLY A 62 3.72 2.50 -2.95
C GLY A 62 4.64 3.42 -3.75
N GLY A 63 5.81 2.95 -4.18
CA GLY A 63 6.82 3.79 -4.83
C GLY A 63 6.50 4.26 -6.25
N TYR A 64 5.64 3.53 -6.97
CA TYR A 64 5.39 3.75 -8.39
C TYR A 64 3.92 3.51 -8.72
N PHE A 65 3.22 4.55 -9.16
CA PHE A 65 1.84 4.46 -9.63
C PHE A 65 1.49 5.68 -10.47
N ALA A 66 0.43 5.55 -11.27
CA ALA A 66 -0.21 6.64 -11.99
C ALA A 66 -1.64 6.82 -11.44
N ILE A 67 -1.95 8.04 -11.04
CA ILE A 67 -3.29 8.45 -10.58
C ILE A 67 -3.69 9.75 -11.29
N SER A 68 -4.98 9.88 -11.60
CA SER A 68 -5.52 11.17 -12.04
C SER A 68 -5.31 12.22 -10.94
N ARG A 69 -4.72 13.38 -11.29
CA ARG A 69 -4.60 14.51 -10.36
C ARG A 69 -5.94 14.87 -9.72
N LYS A 70 -7.02 14.85 -10.52
CA LYS A 70 -8.37 15.12 -10.01
C LYS A 70 -8.76 14.13 -8.92
N TRP A 71 -8.58 12.83 -9.18
CA TRP A 71 -8.94 11.79 -8.22
C TRP A 71 -8.09 11.85 -6.95
N PHE A 72 -6.78 12.07 -7.08
CA PHE A 72 -5.88 12.21 -5.93
C PHE A 72 -6.34 13.31 -4.95
N TRP A 73 -6.79 14.46 -5.46
CA TRP A 73 -7.28 15.55 -4.61
C TRP A 73 -8.71 15.36 -4.12
N GLU A 74 -9.59 14.69 -4.89
CA GLU A 74 -10.91 14.27 -4.39
C GLU A 74 -10.81 13.29 -3.21
N LEU A 75 -9.75 12.48 -3.20
CA LEU A 75 -9.36 11.60 -2.09
C LEU A 75 -8.69 12.35 -0.92
N GLY A 76 -8.43 13.65 -1.04
CA GLY A 76 -7.73 14.44 -0.03
C GLY A 76 -6.21 14.20 0.04
N GLY A 77 -5.61 13.67 -1.03
CA GLY A 77 -4.18 13.36 -1.09
C GLY A 77 -3.74 12.30 -0.07
N TYR A 78 -2.47 12.31 0.30
CA TYR A 78 -1.99 11.51 1.44
C TYR A 78 -2.47 12.10 2.76
N ASP A 79 -2.51 11.27 3.81
CA ASP A 79 -2.62 11.77 5.18
C ASP A 79 -1.36 12.58 5.54
N GLU A 80 -1.54 13.88 5.74
CA GLU A 80 -0.47 14.83 6.10
C GLU A 80 0.13 14.53 7.49
N GLY A 81 -0.53 13.70 8.30
CA GLY A 81 0.00 13.20 9.56
C GLY A 81 0.86 11.94 9.44
N LEU A 82 1.18 11.46 8.23
CA LEU A 82 2.19 10.42 8.04
C LEU A 82 3.60 11.03 8.03
N ASP A 83 4.49 10.51 8.85
CA ASP A 83 5.88 10.98 8.95
C ASP A 83 6.84 10.08 8.17
N ILE A 84 7.72 10.70 7.38
CA ILE A 84 8.92 10.12 6.76
C ILE A 84 8.65 8.93 5.82
N TRP A 85 8.33 7.77 6.37
CA TRP A 85 8.19 6.51 5.65
C TRP A 85 7.33 5.50 6.41
N GLY A 86 6.55 4.73 5.65
CA GLY A 86 5.79 3.58 6.11
C GLY A 86 4.33 3.93 6.35
N GLY A 87 3.42 3.18 5.73
CA GLY A 87 1.98 3.30 5.93
C GLY A 87 1.27 3.95 4.76
N GLU A 88 1.94 4.81 4.00
CA GLU A 88 1.37 5.57 2.88
C GLU A 88 0.80 4.69 1.77
N GLN A 89 1.45 3.55 1.52
CA GLN A 89 1.01 2.57 0.53
C GLN A 89 -0.29 1.87 0.96
N TYR A 90 -0.46 1.60 2.25
CA TYR A 90 -1.67 1.00 2.80
C TYR A 90 -2.81 2.03 2.86
N GLU A 91 -2.50 3.23 3.34
CA GLU A 91 -3.43 4.37 3.43
C GLU A 91 -4.10 4.65 2.08
N LEU A 92 -3.29 4.84 1.03
CA LEU A 92 -3.83 5.15 -0.29
C LEU A 92 -4.54 3.94 -0.91
N SER A 93 -4.02 2.72 -0.72
CA SER A 93 -4.68 1.50 -1.23
C SER A 93 -6.07 1.32 -0.62
N PHE A 94 -6.20 1.43 0.70
CA PHE A 94 -7.48 1.30 1.39
C PHE A 94 -8.45 2.41 0.98
N LYS A 95 -7.95 3.64 0.89
CA LYS A 95 -8.74 4.77 0.42
C LYS A 95 -9.28 4.56 -0.99
N LEU A 96 -8.47 4.06 -1.93
CA LEU A 96 -8.90 3.79 -3.29
C LEU A 96 -10.06 2.80 -3.35
N TRP A 97 -9.93 1.67 -2.66
CA TRP A 97 -10.96 0.63 -2.65
C TRP A 97 -12.21 1.07 -1.89
N GLN A 98 -12.05 1.62 -0.69
CA GLN A 98 -13.16 1.98 0.17
C GLN A 98 -13.86 3.28 -0.26
N CYS A 99 -13.28 4.11 -1.15
CA CYS A 99 -13.94 5.33 -1.65
C CYS A 99 -14.48 5.18 -3.08
N GLY A 100 -14.65 3.94 -3.57
CA GLY A 100 -15.27 3.64 -4.87
C GLY A 100 -14.37 3.90 -6.08
N GLY A 101 -13.06 3.88 -5.88
CA GLY A 101 -12.06 3.73 -6.94
C GLY A 101 -11.65 2.27 -7.12
N GLU A 102 -10.60 2.07 -7.90
CA GLU A 102 -10.00 0.75 -8.09
C GLU A 102 -8.50 0.90 -8.31
N MET A 103 -7.77 -0.19 -8.08
CA MET A 103 -6.33 -0.26 -8.27
C MET A 103 -5.98 -1.50 -9.09
N VAL A 104 -5.16 -1.30 -10.11
CA VAL A 104 -4.70 -2.37 -11.00
C VAL A 104 -3.20 -2.33 -11.21
N ASP A 105 -2.59 -3.49 -11.36
CA ASP A 105 -1.23 -3.61 -11.85
C ASP A 105 -1.30 -3.84 -13.37
N ALA A 106 -0.49 -3.12 -14.15
CA ALA A 106 -0.48 -3.18 -15.61
C ALA A 106 0.79 -3.88 -16.12
N PRO A 107 0.74 -5.15 -16.54
CA PRO A 107 1.93 -5.93 -16.94
C PRO A 107 2.73 -5.33 -18.09
N CYS A 108 2.05 -4.61 -19.00
CA CYS A 108 2.69 -3.95 -20.14
C CYS A 108 3.48 -2.67 -19.76
N SER A 109 3.30 -2.16 -18.53
CA SER A 109 4.07 -1.03 -18.00
C SER A 109 5.12 -1.56 -17.04
N ARG A 110 6.40 -1.37 -17.36
CA ARG A 110 7.52 -1.85 -16.54
C ARG A 110 8.45 -0.69 -16.18
N VAL A 111 8.85 -0.63 -14.92
CA VAL A 111 9.75 0.39 -14.38
C VAL A 111 10.90 -0.30 -13.65
N GLY A 112 12.14 0.02 -14.00
CA GLY A 112 13.31 -0.47 -13.29
C GLY A 112 13.55 0.29 -11.99
N HIS A 113 13.74 -0.43 -10.89
CA HIS A 113 14.16 0.10 -9.59
C HIS A 113 15.51 -0.46 -9.19
N ILE A 114 16.45 0.43 -8.85
CA ILE A 114 17.70 0.05 -8.17
C ILE A 114 17.42 -0.31 -6.71
N TYR A 115 17.26 -1.60 -6.41
CA TYR A 115 17.14 -2.07 -5.03
C TYR A 115 18.48 -1.91 -4.31
N ARG A 116 18.47 -1.56 -3.02
CA ARG A 116 19.72 -1.35 -2.27
C ARG A 116 20.44 -2.68 -2.02
N CYS A 117 21.71 -2.79 -2.42
CA CYS A 117 22.57 -3.94 -2.18
C CYS A 117 22.78 -4.23 -0.69
N LYS A 118 22.79 -3.17 0.12
CA LYS A 118 22.91 -3.23 1.57
C LYS A 118 21.77 -2.46 2.20
N TYR A 119 21.23 -2.99 3.28
CA TYR A 119 20.30 -2.25 4.11
C TYR A 119 21.03 -1.04 4.70
N ILE A 120 20.72 0.14 4.18
CA ILE A 120 21.17 1.42 4.74
C ILE A 120 19.93 2.02 5.38
N PRO A 121 19.75 1.92 6.71
CA PRO A 121 18.62 2.55 7.36
C PRO A 121 18.75 4.05 7.16
N PHE A 122 17.65 4.71 6.78
CA PHE A 122 17.60 6.16 6.90
C PHE A 122 17.75 6.50 8.39
N PRO A 123 18.65 7.42 8.76
CA PRO A 123 18.78 7.82 10.15
C PRO A 123 17.44 8.38 10.62
N ASN A 124 16.96 7.91 11.77
CA ASN A 124 15.76 8.46 12.38
C ASN A 124 16.03 9.94 12.70
N PRO A 125 15.24 10.89 12.18
CA PRO A 125 15.45 12.33 12.41
C PRO A 125 15.10 12.78 13.84
N GLY A 126 15.04 11.86 14.81
CA GLY A 126 14.69 12.13 16.20
C GLY A 126 13.17 12.22 16.45
N ILE A 127 12.35 11.71 15.53
CA ILE A 127 10.88 11.82 15.56
C ILE A 127 10.22 10.66 16.35
N GLY A 128 11.04 9.79 16.97
CA GLY A 128 10.55 8.63 17.71
C GLY A 128 10.10 7.51 16.78
N ASP A 129 9.20 6.65 17.25
CA ASP A 129 8.66 5.53 16.46
C ASP A 129 7.56 6.00 15.48
N PHE A 130 7.99 6.66 14.42
CA PHE A 130 7.11 7.16 13.36
C PHE A 130 6.41 6.03 12.59
N ILE A 131 7.01 4.83 12.50
CA ILE A 131 6.40 3.69 11.80
C ILE A 131 5.16 3.22 12.56
N SER A 132 5.27 2.98 13.87
CA SER A 132 4.10 2.57 14.67
C SER A 132 3.03 3.64 14.69
N ARG A 133 3.42 4.93 14.74
CA ARG A 133 2.50 6.05 14.60
C ARG A 133 1.73 5.97 13.27
N ASN A 134 2.44 5.89 12.15
CA ASN A 134 1.83 5.89 10.82
C ASN A 134 0.88 4.68 10.65
N TYR A 135 1.33 3.50 11.06
CA TYR A 135 0.52 2.28 10.98
C TYR A 135 -0.74 2.39 11.83
N LYS A 136 -0.64 2.95 13.04
CA LYS A 136 -1.80 3.23 13.89
C LYS A 136 -2.77 4.19 13.23
N ARG A 137 -2.29 5.28 12.62
CA ARG A 137 -3.14 6.25 11.90
C ARG A 137 -3.94 5.57 10.79
N VAL A 138 -3.29 4.73 9.98
CA VAL A 138 -3.95 3.97 8.92
C VAL A 138 -4.98 3.00 9.50
N ALA A 139 -4.62 2.26 10.55
CA ALA A 139 -5.50 1.27 11.16
C ALA A 139 -6.75 1.88 11.80
N GLU A 140 -6.61 3.00 12.52
CA GLU A 140 -7.74 3.69 13.15
C GLU A 140 -8.75 4.23 12.14
N VAL A 141 -8.32 4.60 10.94
CA VAL A 141 -9.18 5.20 9.91
C VAL A 141 -9.77 4.17 8.96
N TRP A 142 -9.02 3.11 8.60
CA TRP A 142 -9.35 2.27 7.45
C TRP A 142 -9.62 0.80 7.77
N MET A 143 -9.33 0.32 8.98
CA MET A 143 -9.41 -1.10 9.31
C MET A 143 -10.55 -1.46 10.26
N ASP A 144 -11.36 -0.51 10.72
CA ASP A 144 -12.51 -0.76 11.61
C ASP A 144 -12.14 -1.75 12.76
N GLU A 145 -12.80 -2.90 12.91
CA GLU A 145 -12.46 -3.91 13.93
C GLU A 145 -11.17 -4.71 13.64
N TYR A 146 -10.71 -4.74 12.39
CA TYR A 146 -9.54 -5.51 11.96
C TYR A 146 -8.23 -4.95 12.50
N LYS A 147 -8.22 -3.68 12.92
CA LYS A 147 -7.06 -3.08 13.63
C LYS A 147 -6.66 -3.88 14.87
N GLU A 148 -7.59 -4.63 15.48
CA GLU A 148 -7.29 -5.51 16.61
C GLU A 148 -6.32 -6.63 16.24
N HIS A 149 -6.33 -7.13 14.99
CA HIS A 149 -5.36 -8.11 14.52
C HIS A 149 -3.94 -7.53 14.44
N LEU A 150 -3.83 -6.25 14.09
CA LEU A 150 -2.57 -5.50 14.09
C LEU A 150 -2.07 -5.26 15.52
N TYR A 151 -2.94 -4.78 16.40
CA TYR A 151 -2.59 -4.49 17.79
C TYR A 151 -2.24 -5.74 18.60
N LYS A 152 -2.80 -6.91 18.27
CA LYS A 152 -2.41 -8.18 18.91
C LYS A 152 -0.98 -8.60 18.58
N ARG A 153 -0.48 -8.30 17.38
CA ARG A 153 0.87 -8.67 16.94
C ARG A 153 1.90 -7.60 17.25
N ARG A 154 1.52 -6.32 17.16
CA ARG A 154 2.35 -5.16 17.52
C ARG A 154 1.75 -4.46 18.75
N THR A 155 1.89 -5.08 19.92
CA THR A 155 1.28 -4.60 21.17
C THR A 155 1.68 -3.17 21.53
N ALA A 156 2.95 -2.81 21.33
CA ALA A 156 3.47 -1.46 21.57
C ALA A 156 2.78 -0.37 20.73
N MET A 157 2.14 -0.74 19.61
CA MET A 157 1.40 0.20 18.77
C MET A 157 0.11 0.68 19.43
N ARG A 158 -0.51 -0.12 20.31
CA ARG A 158 -1.75 0.29 20.99
C ARG A 158 -1.56 1.58 21.78
N ASP A 159 -0.40 1.74 22.40
CA ASP A 159 -0.06 2.91 23.22
C ASP A 159 0.68 4.00 22.42
N ALA A 160 1.00 3.77 21.14
CA ALA A 160 1.66 4.76 20.30
C ALA A 160 0.78 6.01 20.13
N SER A 161 1.40 7.19 20.22
CA SER A 161 0.73 8.44 19.87
C SER A 161 0.53 8.51 18.36
N THR A 162 -0.62 8.99 17.93
CA THR A 162 -0.91 9.28 16.52
C THR A 162 -0.54 10.68 16.09
N GLY A 163 0.08 11.46 16.98
CA GLY A 163 0.49 12.84 16.74
C GLY A 163 -0.61 13.88 17.06
N ILE A 164 -0.30 15.14 16.77
CA ILE A 164 -1.24 16.28 16.93
C ILE A 164 -2.03 16.41 15.62
N GLY A 165 -3.36 16.33 15.72
CA GLY A 165 -4.28 16.50 14.59
C GLY A 165 -5.48 15.57 14.69
N ASP A 166 -6.69 16.12 14.64
CA ASP A 166 -7.93 15.34 14.75
C ASP A 166 -8.00 14.30 13.61
N PHE A 167 -8.11 13.02 13.99
CA PHE A 167 -8.38 11.90 13.07
C PHE A 167 -9.69 12.05 12.27
N ILE A 168 -10.56 12.99 12.68
CA ILE A 168 -12.02 12.89 12.55
C ILE A 168 -12.59 13.79 11.43
N SER A 169 -11.83 14.70 10.82
CA SER A 169 -12.45 15.72 9.95
C SER A 169 -12.70 15.29 8.51
N ARG A 170 -12.23 14.12 8.05
CA ARG A 170 -12.47 13.65 6.68
C ARG A 170 -13.61 12.65 6.65
N ASN A 171 -14.82 13.14 6.43
CA ASN A 171 -16.03 12.36 6.17
C ASN A 171 -15.90 11.58 4.84
N TYR A 172 -15.14 10.48 4.84
CA TYR A 172 -15.08 9.59 3.69
C TYR A 172 -16.38 8.77 3.61
N LYS A 173 -17.04 8.79 2.44
CA LYS A 173 -18.10 7.81 2.15
C LYS A 173 -17.44 6.46 1.86
N ARG A 174 -17.25 5.65 2.91
CA ARG A 174 -16.64 4.33 2.82
C ARG A 174 -17.66 3.30 2.31
N VAL A 175 -17.31 2.56 1.25
CA VAL A 175 -18.00 1.36 0.77
C VAL A 175 -17.32 0.11 1.32
N ALA A 176 -18.12 -0.92 1.61
CA ALA A 176 -17.76 -2.11 2.39
C ALA A 176 -16.51 -2.87 1.91
N GLU A 177 -15.95 -3.64 2.84
CA GLU A 177 -14.63 -4.29 2.84
C GLU A 177 -14.50 -5.40 1.79
N VAL A 178 -14.11 -5.06 0.56
CA VAL A 178 -14.07 -6.05 -0.53
C VAL A 178 -12.95 -7.10 -0.35
N TRP A 179 -11.95 -6.86 0.52
CA TRP A 179 -10.74 -7.67 0.55
C TRP A 179 -10.26 -8.14 1.94
N MET A 180 -10.60 -7.46 3.03
CA MET A 180 -10.04 -7.83 4.36
C MET A 180 -10.56 -9.19 4.85
N ASP A 181 -11.78 -9.57 4.46
CA ASP A 181 -12.35 -10.88 4.75
C ASP A 181 -11.63 -12.03 4.03
N GLU A 182 -11.28 -11.87 2.75
CA GLU A 182 -10.52 -12.88 1.98
C GLU A 182 -9.12 -13.14 2.57
N TYR A 183 -8.58 -12.19 3.34
CA TYR A 183 -7.25 -12.27 3.96
C TYR A 183 -7.26 -12.74 5.42
N LYS A 184 -8.42 -12.94 6.04
CA LYS A 184 -8.52 -13.47 7.42
C LYS A 184 -7.89 -14.86 7.56
N GLU A 185 -7.96 -15.68 6.51
CA GLU A 185 -7.62 -17.12 6.59
C GLU A 185 -6.28 -17.51 5.97
N HIS A 186 -5.54 -16.55 5.39
CA HIS A 186 -4.39 -16.86 4.54
C HIS A 186 -3.05 -16.23 4.97
N LEU A 187 -3.01 -15.45 6.07
CA LEU A 187 -1.81 -14.78 6.57
C LEU A 187 -1.66 -14.83 8.11
#